data_AF-A0A341B4Q4-F1
#
_entry.id   AF-A0A341B4Q4-F1
#
_cell.length_a   1.000
_cell.length_b   1.000
_cell.length_c   1.000
_cell.angle_alpha   90.00
_cell.angle_beta   90.00
_cell.angle_gamma   90.00
#
_symmetry.space_group_name_H-M   'P 1'
#
loop_
_entity.id
_entity.type
_entity.pdbx_description
1 polymer ?
#
loop_
_entity_poly.entity_id
_entity_poly.type
_entity_poly.pdbx_seq_one_letter_code
_entity_poly.pdbx_strand_id
1 'polypeptide(L)'
;MSIPFSNTHYRIPQGFGNLLEGLTREILREQPDNIPAFAAAYFENLLEKREKTNFDPAEWGTKVDDRFYNNHAFKEQEPLEKCEPGKEKSQTSMKEVTALNESSEKDKDMEENAAVKIQAAFRGHLAREKVKKMKSSALQEKTEENE
;
A
#
# COMPACT_ATOMS: atom_id res chain seq x y z
N MET A 1 10.33 10.19 -7.09
CA MET A 1 8.94 10.47 -7.53
C MET A 1 8.80 10.16 -9.02
N SER A 2 8.15 9.05 -9.39
CA SER A 2 7.76 8.80 -10.78
C SER A 2 6.32 9.27 -10.97
N ILE A 3 6.08 10.19 -11.91
CA ILE A 3 4.71 10.64 -12.22
C ILE A 3 3.96 9.47 -12.86
N PRO A 4 2.87 8.95 -12.28
CA PRO A 4 2.23 7.72 -12.75
C PRO A 4 1.64 7.84 -14.17
N PHE A 5 1.37 9.05 -14.65
CA PHE A 5 0.67 9.32 -15.90
C PHE A 5 1.45 10.11 -16.95
N SER A 6 2.79 10.17 -16.87
CA SER A 6 3.55 10.75 -17.99
C SER A 6 3.62 9.76 -19.15
N ASN A 7 3.31 10.22 -20.37
CA ASN A 7 3.40 9.45 -21.62
C ASN A 7 4.86 9.22 -22.08
N THR A 8 5.80 9.16 -21.13
CA THR A 8 7.24 9.09 -21.39
C THR A 8 7.73 7.68 -21.12
N HIS A 9 8.33 7.05 -22.12
CA HIS A 9 8.93 5.71 -21.99
C HIS A 9 10.17 5.69 -21.09
N TYR A 10 10.82 6.83 -20.86
CA TYR A 10 11.97 6.95 -19.97
C TYR A 10 11.51 7.26 -18.54
N ARG A 11 11.44 6.22 -17.70
CA ARG A 11 11.16 6.35 -16.26
C ARG A 11 12.46 6.44 -15.47
N ILE A 12 12.44 7.27 -14.43
CA ILE A 12 13.54 7.37 -13.48
C ILE A 12 13.56 6.07 -12.64
N PRO A 13 14.72 5.38 -12.52
CA PRO A 13 14.83 4.19 -11.68
C PRO A 13 14.47 4.49 -10.23
N GLN A 14 13.84 3.51 -9.56
CA GLN A 14 13.56 3.64 -8.15
C GLN A 14 14.85 3.68 -7.33
N GLY A 15 14.86 4.44 -6.24
CA GLY A 15 16.04 4.64 -5.40
C GLY A 15 17.04 5.67 -5.92
N PHE A 16 16.95 6.07 -7.20
CA PHE A 16 17.86 7.06 -7.77
C PHE A 16 17.82 8.41 -7.02
N GLY A 17 16.63 8.85 -6.63
CA GLY A 17 16.47 10.07 -5.83
C GLY A 17 17.17 9.98 -4.48
N ASN A 18 17.08 8.84 -3.81
CA ASN A 18 17.68 8.60 -2.50
C ASN A 18 19.22 8.61 -2.59
N LEU A 19 19.80 8.03 -3.65
CA LEU A 19 21.23 8.11 -3.92
C LEU A 19 21.70 9.55 -4.10
N LEU A 20 20.96 10.33 -4.91
CA LEU A 20 21.29 11.73 -5.17
C LEU A 20 21.17 12.58 -3.91
N GLU A 21 20.13 12.34 -3.10
CA GLU A 21 19.92 13.02 -1.83
C GLU A 21 21.04 12.71 -0.84
N GLY A 22 21.44 11.43 -0.72
CA GLY A 22 22.56 11.02 0.12
C GLY A 22 23.86 11.72 -0.27
N LEU A 23 24.21 11.69 -1.56
CA LEU A 23 25.41 12.36 -2.07
C LEU A 23 25.36 13.88 -1.81
N THR A 24 24.25 14.53 -2.14
CA THR A 24 24.12 15.99 -1.99
C THR A 24 24.19 16.43 -0.55
N ARG A 25 23.64 15.65 0.40
CA ARG A 25 23.78 15.90 1.84
C ARG A 25 25.23 15.85 2.29
N GLU A 26 26.01 14.87 1.83
CA GLU A 26 27.43 14.77 2.20
C GLU A 26 28.27 15.87 1.54
N ILE A 27 27.98 16.26 0.29
CA ILE A 27 28.62 17.41 -0.36
C ILE A 27 28.38 18.69 0.45
N LEU A 28 27.13 18.93 0.88
CA LEU A 28 26.81 20.11 1.68
C LEU A 28 27.50 20.10 3.05
N ARG A 29 27.78 18.90 3.58
CA ARG A 29 28.45 18.72 4.87
C ARG A 29 29.96 18.92 4.78
N GLU A 30 30.61 18.30 3.81
CA GLU A 30 32.08 18.32 3.69
C GLU A 30 32.61 19.49 2.85
N GLN A 31 31.76 20.12 2.04
CA GLN A 31 32.13 21.22 1.13
C GLN A 31 33.42 20.94 0.34
N PRO A 32 33.50 19.83 -0.42
CA PRO A 32 34.71 19.46 -1.15
C PRO A 32 34.95 20.38 -2.35
N ASP A 33 36.21 20.70 -2.62
CA ASP A 33 36.60 21.51 -3.80
C ASP A 33 36.33 20.77 -5.12
N ASN A 34 36.47 19.44 -5.14
CA ASN A 34 36.28 18.60 -6.33
C ASN A 34 35.11 17.64 -6.14
N ILE A 35 33.92 18.10 -6.53
CA ILE A 35 32.66 17.34 -6.41
C ILE A 35 32.70 16.02 -7.20
N PRO A 36 33.14 15.95 -8.47
CA PRO A 36 33.20 14.67 -9.19
C PRO A 36 34.07 13.61 -8.52
N ALA A 37 35.26 14.00 -8.05
CA ALA A 37 36.16 13.07 -7.35
C ALA A 37 35.55 12.59 -6.02
N PHE A 38 34.93 13.51 -5.27
CA PHE A 38 34.21 13.18 -4.04
C PHE A 38 33.04 12.21 -4.28
N ALA A 39 32.24 12.46 -5.32
CA ALA A 39 31.11 11.62 -5.67
C ALA A 39 31.53 10.19 -6.03
N ALA A 40 32.63 10.04 -6.79
CA ALA A 40 33.19 8.72 -7.11
C ALA A 40 33.57 7.95 -5.82
N ALA A 41 34.35 8.59 -4.94
CA ALA A 41 34.75 7.98 -3.66
C ALA A 41 33.54 7.67 -2.75
N TYR A 42 32.53 8.54 -2.73
CA TYR A 42 31.29 8.32 -1.98
C TYR A 42 30.55 7.05 -2.46
N PHE A 43 30.39 6.90 -3.78
CA PHE A 43 29.70 5.73 -4.33
C PHE A 43 30.52 4.44 -4.20
N GLU A 44 31.85 4.50 -4.29
CA GLU A 44 32.72 3.35 -3.97
C GLU A 44 32.53 2.88 -2.53
N ASN A 45 32.53 3.81 -1.58
CA ASN A 45 32.28 3.50 -0.16
C ASN A 45 30.86 2.94 0.06
N LEU A 46 29.88 3.42 -0.70
CA LEU A 46 28.50 2.93 -0.62
C LEU A 46 28.38 1.49 -1.17
N LEU A 47 29.05 1.19 -2.28
CA LEU A 47 29.13 -0.16 -2.85
C LEU A 47 29.81 -1.13 -1.89
N GLU A 48 30.93 -0.73 -1.29
CA GLU A 48 31.65 -1.56 -0.32
C GLU A 48 30.78 -1.88 0.90
N LYS A 49 30.04 -0.89 1.43
CA LYS A 49 29.09 -1.12 2.52
C LYS A 49 27.98 -2.09 2.11
N ARG A 50 27.46 -1.95 0.89
CA ARG A 50 26.43 -2.85 0.37
C ARG A 50 26.94 -4.29 0.27
N GLU A 51 28.15 -4.50 -0.23
CA GLU A 51 28.74 -5.84 -0.35
C GLU A 51 29.01 -6.48 1.02
N LYS A 52 29.43 -5.69 2.01
CA LYS A 52 29.72 -6.17 3.37
C LYS A 52 28.45 -6.47 4.18
N THR A 53 27.45 -5.61 4.09
CA THR A 53 26.27 -5.64 4.97
C THR A 53 25.02 -6.19 4.29
N ASN A 54 25.06 -6.35 2.96
CA ASN A 54 23.93 -6.65 2.11
C ASN A 54 22.75 -5.68 2.27
N PHE A 55 23.04 -4.45 2.74
CA PHE A 55 22.05 -3.40 2.97
C PHE A 55 22.31 -2.23 2.02
N ASP A 56 21.28 -1.83 1.26
CA ASP A 56 21.32 -0.68 0.36
C ASP A 56 20.34 0.41 0.84
N PRO A 57 20.84 1.60 1.24
CA PRO A 57 20.00 2.74 1.63
C PRO A 57 19.00 3.16 0.55
N ALA A 58 19.35 3.03 -0.74
CA ALA A 58 18.49 3.41 -1.85
C ALA A 58 17.30 2.46 -2.01
N GLU A 59 17.52 1.16 -1.80
CA GLU A 59 16.44 0.16 -1.79
C GLU A 59 15.50 0.36 -0.61
N TRP A 60 16.06 0.64 0.57
CA TRP A 60 15.25 0.88 1.77
C TRP A 60 14.39 2.14 1.61
N GLY A 61 14.98 3.25 1.16
CA GLY A 61 14.26 4.50 0.90
C GLY A 61 13.16 4.33 -0.16
N THR A 62 13.43 3.56 -1.20
CA THR A 62 12.42 3.20 -2.22
C THR A 62 11.18 2.54 -1.62
N LYS A 63 11.37 1.55 -0.75
CA LYS A 63 10.26 0.84 -0.11
C LYS A 63 9.42 1.77 0.77
N VAL A 64 10.02 2.82 1.32
CA VAL A 64 9.30 3.85 2.09
C VAL A 64 8.47 4.74 1.16
N ASP A 65 9.06 5.20 0.06
CA ASP A 65 8.44 6.13 -0.90
C ASP A 65 7.33 5.48 -1.74
N ASP A 66 7.49 4.20 -2.11
CA ASP A 66 6.52 3.47 -2.94
C ASP A 66 5.17 3.32 -2.22
N ARG A 67 5.18 3.20 -0.88
CA ARG A 67 3.95 3.20 -0.06
C ARG A 67 3.13 4.47 -0.21
N PHE A 68 3.77 5.59 -0.53
CA PHE A 68 3.10 6.88 -0.66
C PHE A 68 2.60 7.15 -2.09
N TYR A 69 3.33 6.66 -3.10
CA TYR A 69 3.04 6.91 -4.52
C TYR A 69 2.23 5.82 -5.22
N ASN A 70 2.49 4.55 -4.90
CA ASN A 70 1.73 3.40 -5.38
C ASN A 70 1.01 2.78 -4.18
N ASN A 71 -0.06 3.43 -3.69
CA ASN A 71 -0.94 2.79 -2.74
C ASN A 71 -1.52 1.51 -3.36
N HIS A 72 -0.92 0.37 -3.04
CA HIS A 72 -1.38 -0.96 -3.43
C HIS A 72 -2.71 -1.34 -2.76
N ALA A 73 -3.24 -0.48 -1.87
CA ALA A 73 -4.56 -0.62 -1.25
C ALA A 73 -5.71 -0.85 -2.25
N PHE A 74 -5.51 -0.53 -3.54
CA PHE A 74 -6.50 -0.72 -4.59
C PHE A 74 -6.08 -1.65 -5.74
N LYS A 75 -4.88 -2.25 -5.72
CA LYS A 75 -4.41 -3.13 -6.81
C LYS A 75 -4.93 -4.59 -6.71
N GLU A 76 -5.65 -4.94 -5.66
CA GLU A 76 -6.25 -6.28 -5.51
C GLU A 76 -7.67 -6.41 -6.10
N GLN A 77 -8.19 -5.39 -6.76
CA GLN A 77 -9.40 -5.54 -7.58
C GLN A 77 -9.01 -5.81 -9.02
N GLU A 78 -8.66 -7.05 -9.35
CA GLU A 78 -8.75 -7.52 -10.72
C GLU A 78 -10.21 -7.36 -11.22
N PRO A 79 -10.44 -7.00 -12.49
CA PRO A 79 -11.78 -6.70 -12.98
C PRO A 79 -12.63 -7.96 -13.04
N LEU A 80 -13.81 -7.90 -12.43
CA LEU A 80 -14.90 -8.85 -12.62
C LEU A 80 -15.21 -9.05 -14.11
N GLU A 81 -14.91 -10.22 -14.66
CA GLU A 81 -15.76 -10.81 -15.69
C GLU A 81 -16.86 -11.63 -15.02
N LYS A 82 -18.06 -11.05 -15.07
CA LYS A 82 -19.41 -11.64 -15.12
C LYS A 82 -19.76 -12.74 -14.10
N CYS A 83 -20.74 -12.41 -13.26
CA CYS A 83 -21.42 -13.25 -12.29
C CYS A 83 -22.00 -14.56 -12.87
N GLU A 84 -21.86 -15.64 -12.10
CA GLU A 84 -22.97 -16.52 -11.69
C GLU A 84 -22.71 -16.99 -10.23
N PRO A 85 -23.74 -17.19 -9.39
CA PRO A 85 -23.61 -17.24 -7.94
C PRO A 85 -23.39 -18.67 -7.42
N GLY A 86 -22.38 -18.89 -6.59
CA GLY A 86 -22.25 -20.17 -5.89
C GLY A 86 -21.00 -20.37 -5.05
N LYS A 87 -21.18 -20.27 -3.72
CA LYS A 87 -20.45 -20.97 -2.64
C LYS A 87 -18.96 -20.69 -2.42
N GLU A 88 -18.73 -20.08 -1.24
CA GLU A 88 -17.70 -20.40 -0.22
C GLU A 88 -16.24 -20.66 -0.65
N LYS A 89 -15.31 -19.82 -0.14
CA LYS A 89 -14.24 -20.20 0.83
C LYS A 89 -13.23 -19.05 0.99
N SER A 90 -13.22 -18.40 2.16
CA SER A 90 -12.07 -17.60 2.61
C SER A 90 -11.17 -18.52 3.41
N GLN A 91 -10.08 -18.98 2.78
CA GLN A 91 -9.07 -19.82 3.41
C GLN A 91 -8.00 -18.92 4.03
N THR A 92 -8.01 -18.89 5.37
CA THR A 92 -6.89 -18.46 6.21
C THR A 92 -5.69 -19.38 6.00
N SER A 93 -4.49 -18.83 5.87
CA SER A 93 -3.26 -19.57 6.19
C SER A 93 -2.26 -18.65 6.89
N MET A 94 -2.05 -18.94 8.17
CA MET A 94 -1.03 -18.37 9.04
C MET A 94 0.23 -19.26 9.04
N LYS A 95 1.40 -18.66 9.33
CA LYS A 95 2.41 -19.12 10.31
C LYS A 95 3.59 -18.14 10.32
N GLU A 96 3.83 -17.34 11.37
CA GLU A 96 4.31 -17.61 12.76
C GLU A 96 5.86 -17.70 12.86
N VAL A 97 6.60 -17.30 13.92
CA VAL A 97 6.45 -16.61 15.23
C VAL A 97 7.90 -16.51 15.80
N THR A 98 8.32 -15.49 16.56
CA THR A 98 8.65 -15.59 18.01
C THR A 98 9.29 -14.29 18.54
N ALA A 99 8.73 -13.73 19.63
CA ALA A 99 9.43 -13.48 20.90
C ALA A 99 8.52 -12.78 21.94
N LEU A 100 7.96 -13.61 22.84
CA LEU A 100 7.74 -13.43 24.30
C LEU A 100 7.04 -12.17 24.89
N ASN A 101 5.84 -12.45 25.44
CA ASN A 101 5.31 -12.08 26.76
C ASN A 101 5.59 -10.68 27.34
N GLU A 102 4.55 -9.83 27.36
CA GLU A 102 3.85 -9.35 28.57
C GLU A 102 2.83 -8.25 28.18
N SER A 103 1.76 -8.13 28.99
CA SER A 103 0.64 -7.17 28.89
C SER A 103 -0.45 -7.54 27.88
N SER A 104 -1.75 -7.34 28.07
CA SER A 104 -2.65 -6.98 29.19
C SER A 104 -3.93 -6.60 28.47
N GLU A 105 -5.12 -7.10 28.84
CA GLU A 105 -6.52 -6.69 28.52
C GLU A 105 -6.88 -5.95 27.19
N LYS A 106 -6.08 -5.01 26.72
CA LYS A 106 -6.13 -4.23 25.48
C LYS A 106 -6.29 -5.04 24.20
N ASP A 107 -5.75 -6.25 24.11
CA ASP A 107 -5.89 -7.08 22.90
C ASP A 107 -7.35 -7.55 22.71
N LYS A 108 -8.05 -7.84 23.81
CA LYS A 108 -9.47 -8.21 23.79
C LYS A 108 -10.33 -7.01 23.40
N ASP A 109 -10.05 -5.84 23.97
CA ASP A 109 -10.76 -4.60 23.63
C ASP A 109 -10.57 -4.24 22.14
N MET A 110 -9.37 -4.45 21.59
CA MET A 110 -9.09 -4.19 20.18
C MET A 110 -9.83 -5.16 19.26
N GLU A 111 -9.87 -6.44 19.63
CA GLU A 111 -10.62 -7.48 18.91
C GLU A 111 -12.14 -7.23 18.96
N GLU A 112 -12.68 -6.89 20.13
CA GLU A 112 -14.09 -6.56 20.32
C GLU A 112 -14.49 -5.31 19.51
N ASN A 113 -13.67 -4.26 19.55
CA ASN A 113 -13.91 -3.05 18.75
C ASN A 113 -13.87 -3.33 17.24
N ALA A 114 -12.97 -4.21 16.79
CA ALA A 114 -12.91 -4.63 15.40
C ALA A 114 -14.18 -5.43 15.01
N ALA A 115 -14.59 -6.38 15.85
CA ALA A 115 -15.80 -7.18 15.64
C ALA A 115 -17.06 -6.30 15.55
N VAL A 116 -17.20 -5.32 16.46
CA VAL A 116 -18.32 -4.38 16.47
C VAL A 116 -18.37 -3.57 15.17
N LYS A 117 -17.22 -3.09 14.66
CA LYS A 117 -17.15 -2.35 13.39
C LYS A 117 -17.61 -3.21 12.21
N ILE A 118 -17.14 -4.45 12.12
CA ILE A 118 -17.51 -5.39 11.05
C ILE A 118 -19.01 -5.69 11.10
N GLN A 119 -19.55 -5.98 12.29
CA GLN A 119 -20.97 -6.27 12.48
C GLN A 119 -21.86 -5.07 12.15
N ALA A 120 -21.50 -3.87 12.60
CA ALA A 120 -22.25 -2.65 12.32
C ALA A 120 -22.28 -2.33 10.81
N ALA A 121 -21.13 -2.46 10.14
CA ALA A 121 -21.02 -2.26 8.70
C ALA A 121 -21.88 -3.27 7.92
N PHE A 122 -21.82 -4.56 8.29
CA PHE A 122 -22.60 -5.63 7.65
C PHE A 122 -24.11 -5.43 7.84
N ARG A 123 -24.55 -5.12 9.06
CA ARG A 123 -25.96 -4.83 9.35
C ARG A 123 -26.45 -3.63 8.54
N GLY A 124 -25.64 -2.57 8.46
CA GLY A 124 -25.95 -1.40 7.64
C GLY A 124 -26.04 -1.72 6.15
N HIS A 125 -25.15 -2.57 5.64
CA HIS A 125 -25.17 -3.03 4.26
C HIS A 125 -26.48 -3.77 3.94
N LEU A 126 -26.88 -4.73 4.78
CA LEU A 126 -28.14 -5.46 4.61
C LEU A 126 -29.38 -4.54 4.61
N ALA A 127 -29.41 -3.53 5.48
CA ALA A 127 -30.50 -2.57 5.51
C ALA A 127 -30.58 -1.74 4.22
N ARG A 128 -29.43 -1.24 3.75
CA ARG A 128 -29.35 -0.46 2.50
C ARG A 128 -29.73 -1.29 1.28
N GLU A 129 -29.31 -2.56 1.22
CA GLU A 129 -29.69 -3.48 0.15
C GLU A 129 -31.21 -3.74 0.11
N LYS A 130 -31.84 -3.92 1.27
CA LYS A 130 -33.31 -4.05 1.36
C LYS A 130 -34.03 -2.81 0.85
N VAL A 131 -33.60 -1.61 1.29
CA VAL A 131 -34.19 -0.34 0.84
C VAL A 131 -33.98 -0.13 -0.65
N LYS A 132 -32.80 -0.46 -1.17
CA LYS A 132 -32.49 -0.38 -2.60
C LYS A 132 -33.43 -1.29 -3.42
N LYS A 133 -33.66 -2.53 -2.96
CA LYS A 133 -34.59 -3.47 -3.59
C LYS A 133 -36.04 -2.97 -3.57
N MET A 134 -36.50 -2.43 -2.44
CA MET A 134 -37.84 -1.82 -2.32
C MET A 134 -38.00 -0.60 -3.23
N LYS A 135 -36.96 0.24 -3.36
CA LYS A 135 -36.98 1.39 -4.25
C LYS A 135 -37.02 0.97 -5.71
N SER A 136 -36.27 -0.06 -6.12
CA SER A 136 -36.33 -0.58 -7.49
C SER A 136 -37.67 -1.21 -7.83
N SER A 137 -38.29 -1.95 -6.91
CA SER A 137 -39.62 -2.54 -7.15
C SER A 137 -40.73 -1.49 -7.22
N ALA A 138 -40.71 -0.49 -6.33
CA ALA A 138 -41.70 0.60 -6.34
C ALA A 138 -41.59 1.52 -7.57
N LEU A 139 -40.42 1.54 -8.23
CA LEU A 139 -40.24 2.24 -9.50
C LEU A 139 -40.81 1.46 -10.69
N GLN A 140 -40.81 0.13 -10.65
CA GLN A 140 -41.39 -0.73 -11.69
C GLN A 140 -42.93 -0.73 -11.62
N GLU A 141 -43.52 -0.80 -10.42
CA GLU A 141 -44.99 -0.78 -10.27
C GLU A 141 -45.60 0.57 -10.73
N LYS A 142 -44.90 1.69 -10.56
CA LYS A 142 -45.37 3.01 -11.02
C LYS A 142 -45.32 3.22 -12.53
N THR A 143 -44.50 2.45 -13.25
CA THR A 143 -44.45 2.48 -14.71
C THR A 143 -45.54 1.62 -15.35
N GLU A 144 -46.04 0.60 -14.65
CA GLU A 144 -47.08 -0.31 -15.17
C GLU A 144 -48.52 0.16 -14.89
N GLU A 145 -48.75 1.04 -13.90
CA GLU A 145 -50.08 1.63 -13.65
C GLU A 145 -50.43 2.84 -14.56
N ASN A 146 -49.51 3.29 -15.42
CA ASN A 146 -49.71 4.43 -16.33
C ASN A 146 -49.77 4.06 -17.82
N GLU A 147 -49.97 2.78 -18.13
CA GLU A 147 -50.22 2.27 -19.50
C GLU A 147 -51.60 1.62 -19.60
#